data_AF-A0A1A6XTC8-F1
#
_entry.id   AF-A0A1A6XTC8-F1
#
_cell.length_a   1.000
_cell.length_b   1.000
_cell.length_c   1.000
_cell.angle_alpha   90.00
_cell.angle_beta   90.00
_cell.angle_gamma   90.00
#
_symmetry.space_group_name_H-M   'P 1'
#
loop_
_entity.id
_entity.type
_entity.pdbx_description
1 polymer ?
#
loop_
_entity_poly.entity_id
_entity_poly.type
_entity_poly.pdbx_seq_one_letter_code
_entity_poly.pdbx_strand_id
1 'polypeptide(L)'
;MSRVPAVLFAGLLLAAPSAAPAQSRASGKVEKKLYCWNEGKERICSDSLPAEAVNRAREEFNAKSGLRNAQVQRALTDEERAAASTEAAQQQLDLMAEQTRQRTEQAMLATYGSEDDLRRVFAERQEVLDNSLKTAEYNVASLRGSLVTLLAAAGDRELAGGKVADKQTEAIRQRHLQLQSQQRLQASFQQQQLALTTEIENTLQRYRELKGLAPAPGRTD
;
A
#
# COMPACT_ATOMS: atom_id res chain seq x y z
N MET A 1 -45.44 -11.29 19.53
CA MET A 1 -46.13 -11.75 20.76
C MET A 1 -46.28 -13.26 20.69
N SER A 2 -45.56 -14.02 21.52
CA SER A 2 -46.01 -15.34 21.98
C SER A 2 -45.15 -15.74 23.19
N ARG A 3 -45.81 -16.15 24.28
CA ARG A 3 -45.26 -16.52 25.58
C ARG A 3 -45.58 -17.99 25.82
N VAL A 4 -44.65 -18.78 26.37
CA VAL A 4 -44.92 -19.85 27.37
C VAL A 4 -43.59 -20.34 28.01
N PRO A 5 -43.58 -21.04 29.17
CA PRO A 5 -42.88 -20.57 30.38
C PRO A 5 -42.03 -21.67 31.08
N ALA A 6 -41.53 -21.35 32.28
CA ALA A 6 -41.12 -22.25 33.38
C ALA A 6 -39.98 -23.25 33.09
N VAL A 7 -38.99 -23.44 33.96
CA VAL A 7 -39.14 -24.10 35.27
C VAL A 7 -38.00 -23.69 36.20
N LEU A 8 -38.39 -23.41 37.45
CA LEU A 8 -37.55 -23.22 38.63
C LEU A 8 -36.86 -24.55 39.01
N PHE A 9 -35.55 -24.49 39.26
CA PHE A 9 -34.89 -25.46 40.14
C PHE A 9 -34.03 -24.71 41.16
N ALA A 10 -34.52 -24.71 42.39
CA ALA A 10 -33.75 -24.43 43.59
C ALA A 10 -32.94 -25.68 43.94
N GLY A 11 -31.66 -25.52 44.27
CA GLY A 11 -30.77 -26.63 44.63
C GLY A 11 -29.58 -26.17 45.44
N LEU A 12 -29.79 -26.12 46.76
CA LEU A 12 -28.86 -26.39 47.87
C LEU A 12 -27.39 -25.92 47.81
N LEU A 13 -27.06 -25.03 48.75
CA LEU A 13 -25.72 -24.76 49.27
C LEU A 13 -25.04 -26.01 49.83
N LEU A 14 -23.80 -26.28 49.41
CA LEU A 14 -22.80 -27.01 50.20
C LEU A 14 -21.51 -26.19 50.22
N ALA A 15 -21.19 -25.61 51.37
CA ALA A 15 -19.93 -24.93 51.63
C ALA A 15 -18.83 -25.98 51.87
N ALA A 16 -17.82 -25.99 51.02
CA ALA A 16 -16.58 -26.75 51.23
C ALA A 16 -15.40 -25.78 51.41
N PRO A 17 -14.53 -25.98 52.41
CA PRO A 17 -13.42 -25.07 52.70
C PRO A 17 -12.36 -25.14 51.61
N SER A 18 -12.06 -23.99 51.00
CA SER A 18 -10.95 -23.80 50.08
C SER A 18 -9.61 -23.96 50.81
N ALA A 19 -9.03 -25.14 50.75
CA ALA A 19 -7.60 -25.30 51.00
C ALA A 19 -6.86 -24.71 49.78
N ALA A 20 -6.40 -23.46 49.92
CA ALA A 20 -5.50 -22.85 48.96
C ALA A 20 -4.19 -23.65 48.92
N PRO A 21 -3.74 -24.16 47.76
CA PRO A 21 -2.36 -24.61 47.66
C PRO A 21 -1.49 -23.36 47.84
N ALA A 22 -0.65 -23.38 48.88
CA ALA A 22 0.43 -22.43 49.05
C ALA A 22 1.27 -22.45 47.77
N GLN A 23 1.16 -21.39 46.96
CA GLN A 23 2.09 -21.14 45.87
C GLN A 23 3.46 -20.91 46.51
N SER A 24 4.30 -21.94 46.47
CA SER A 24 5.72 -21.79 46.66
C SER A 24 6.18 -20.75 45.65
N ARG A 25 6.51 -19.55 46.13
CA ARG A 25 7.34 -18.60 45.38
C ARG A 25 8.67 -19.29 45.20
N ALA A 26 8.81 -20.08 44.13
CA ALA A 26 10.08 -20.33 43.52
C ALA A 26 10.60 -18.96 43.11
N SER A 27 11.44 -18.37 43.97
CA SER A 27 12.33 -17.29 43.61
C SER A 27 13.28 -17.85 42.56
N GLY A 28 12.82 -17.86 41.31
CA GLY A 28 13.67 -18.06 40.15
C GLY A 28 14.79 -17.04 40.27
N LYS A 29 16.01 -17.51 40.46
CA LYS A 29 17.20 -16.65 40.45
C LYS A 29 17.19 -15.94 39.10
N VAL A 30 16.85 -14.65 39.09
CA VAL A 30 17.07 -13.80 37.92
C VAL A 30 18.58 -13.86 37.66
N GLU A 31 18.98 -14.50 36.57
CA GLU A 31 20.38 -14.55 36.20
C GLU A 31 20.89 -13.11 36.03
N LYS A 32 21.94 -12.76 36.77
CA LYS A 32 22.54 -11.43 36.68
C LYS A 32 23.06 -11.22 35.25
N LYS A 33 22.68 -10.10 34.64
CA LYS A 33 23.12 -9.68 33.30
C LYS A 33 24.16 -8.56 33.42
N LEU A 34 25.11 -8.54 32.51
CA LEU A 34 26.05 -7.44 32.29
C LEU A 34 25.72 -6.79 30.94
N TYR A 35 25.49 -5.48 30.93
CA TYR A 35 25.18 -4.70 29.73
C TYR A 35 26.41 -3.92 29.30
N CYS A 36 26.83 -4.07 28.05
CA CYS A 36 27.95 -3.34 27.49
C CYS A 36 27.51 -2.51 26.27
N TRP A 37 27.74 -1.19 26.29
CA TRP A 37 27.44 -0.28 25.17
C TRP A 37 28.62 0.67 24.90
N ASN A 38 28.56 1.38 23.78
CA ASN A 38 29.58 2.37 23.44
C ASN A 38 29.07 3.80 23.70
N GLU A 39 29.93 4.61 24.31
CA GLU A 39 29.73 6.05 24.50
C GLU A 39 30.94 6.78 23.90
N GLY A 40 30.75 7.36 22.71
CA GLY A 40 31.87 7.89 21.93
C GLY A 40 32.85 6.79 21.52
N LYS A 41 34.10 6.90 21.96
CA LYS A 41 35.15 5.88 21.73
C LYS A 41 35.31 4.89 22.88
N GLU A 42 34.59 5.10 23.98
CA GLU A 42 34.69 4.29 25.18
C GLU A 42 33.60 3.22 25.19
N ARG A 43 33.95 2.02 25.69
CA ARG A 43 33.03 0.91 25.89
C ARG A 43 32.77 0.76 27.38
N ILE A 44 31.51 0.95 27.77
CA ILE A 44 31.07 0.89 29.16
C ILE A 44 30.34 -0.43 29.37
N CYS A 45 30.70 -1.16 30.44
CA CYS A 45 30.03 -2.39 30.86
C CYS A 45 29.53 -2.25 32.30
N SER A 46 28.24 -2.43 32.54
CA SER A 46 27.60 -2.25 33.86
C SER A 46 26.58 -3.35 34.13
N ASP A 47 26.35 -3.66 35.41
CA ASP A 47 25.29 -4.56 35.86
C ASP A 47 23.89 -3.88 35.84
N SER A 48 23.86 -2.57 35.61
CA SER A 48 22.66 -1.75 35.42
C SER A 48 22.72 -0.94 34.12
N LEU A 49 21.60 -0.89 33.39
CA LEU A 49 21.46 -0.13 32.15
C LEU A 49 20.78 1.21 32.46
N PRO A 50 21.49 2.35 32.37
CA PRO A 50 20.90 3.65 32.66
C PRO A 50 20.01 4.11 31.50
N ALA A 51 19.11 5.07 31.77
CA ALA A 51 18.04 5.45 30.85
C ALA A 51 18.56 5.98 29.50
N GLU A 52 19.66 6.74 29.53
CA GLU A 52 20.34 7.31 28.37
C GLU A 52 21.01 6.28 27.46
N ALA A 53 21.21 5.04 27.93
CA ALA A 53 21.81 3.94 27.19
C ALA A 53 20.77 2.95 26.62
N VAL A 54 19.50 3.04 27.03
CA VAL A 54 18.43 2.11 26.64
C VAL A 54 18.28 2.02 25.11
N ASN A 55 18.39 3.15 24.43
CA ASN A 55 18.22 3.26 22.97
C ASN A 55 19.52 3.04 22.17
N ARG A 56 20.66 2.80 22.84
CA ARG A 56 21.94 2.56 22.17
C ARG A 56 22.08 1.09 21.78
N ALA A 57 22.91 0.84 20.77
CA ALA A 57 23.36 -0.51 20.50
C ALA A 57 24.17 -1.02 21.70
N ARG A 58 23.85 -2.24 22.15
CA ARG A 58 24.46 -2.86 23.32
C ARG A 58 24.57 -4.36 23.17
N GLU A 59 25.47 -4.96 23.92
CA GLU A 59 25.63 -6.39 24.05
C GLU A 59 25.29 -6.78 25.48
N GLU A 60 24.54 -7.86 25.64
CA GLU A 60 24.18 -8.41 26.94
C GLU A 60 24.99 -9.69 27.16
N PHE A 61 25.53 -9.85 28.37
CA PHE A 61 26.31 -11.00 28.78
C PHE A 61 25.72 -11.62 30.05
N ASN A 62 25.86 -12.93 30.20
CA ASN A 62 25.59 -13.60 31.47
C ASN A 62 26.73 -13.24 32.46
N ALA A 63 26.39 -12.63 33.59
CA ALA A 63 27.39 -12.12 34.52
C ALA A 63 28.18 -13.23 35.24
N LYS A 64 27.73 -14.49 35.19
CA LYS A 64 28.41 -15.64 35.81
C LYS A 64 29.32 -16.38 34.82
N SER A 65 28.88 -16.59 33.58
CA SER A 65 29.65 -17.33 32.58
C SER A 65 30.47 -16.44 31.64
N GLY A 66 30.19 -15.13 31.58
CA GLY A 66 30.81 -14.20 30.64
C GLY A 66 30.38 -14.41 29.18
N LEU A 67 29.47 -15.35 28.92
CA LEU A 67 28.98 -15.63 27.57
C LEU A 67 27.98 -14.55 27.14
N ARG A 68 28.09 -14.11 25.89
CA ARG A 68 27.11 -13.18 25.28
C ARG A 68 25.78 -13.89 25.14
N ASN A 69 24.72 -13.32 25.71
CA ASN A 69 23.36 -13.85 25.61
C ASN A 69 22.48 -13.06 24.63
N ALA A 70 22.80 -11.79 24.33
CA ALA A 70 22.11 -11.01 23.30
C ALA A 70 22.98 -9.89 22.72
N GLN A 71 22.59 -9.41 21.54
CA GLN A 71 23.06 -8.17 20.95
C GLN A 71 21.84 -7.37 20.50
N VAL A 72 21.74 -6.14 20.98
CA VAL A 72 20.63 -5.24 20.74
C VAL A 72 21.15 -4.07 19.91
N GLN A 73 20.50 -3.81 18.78
CA GLN A 73 20.84 -2.68 17.93
C GLN A 73 20.29 -1.37 18.52
N ARG A 74 20.77 -0.23 18.02
CA ARG A 74 20.21 1.08 18.36
C ARG A 74 18.71 1.07 18.09
N ALA A 75 17.93 1.70 18.97
CA ALA A 75 16.55 2.02 18.64
C ALA A 75 16.51 2.94 17.41
N LEU A 76 15.56 2.69 16.51
CA LEU A 76 15.29 3.59 15.40
C LEU A 76 14.82 4.95 15.93
N THR A 77 15.16 6.04 15.22
CA THR A 77 14.58 7.35 15.52
C THR A 77 13.10 7.37 15.17
N ASP A 78 12.39 8.40 15.61
CA ASP A 78 10.97 8.56 15.31
C ASP A 78 10.72 8.65 13.80
N GLU A 79 11.61 9.35 13.07
CA GLU A 79 11.57 9.47 11.61
C GLU A 79 11.84 8.13 10.92
N GLU A 80 12.84 7.37 11.37
CA GLU A 80 13.16 6.05 10.82
C GLU A 80 12.02 5.04 11.07
N ARG A 81 11.38 5.10 12.25
CA ARG A 81 10.20 4.28 12.55
C ARG A 81 9.01 4.66 11.68
N ALA A 82 8.78 5.96 11.48
CA ALA A 82 7.72 6.45 10.61
C ALA A 82 7.94 5.96 9.16
N ALA A 83 9.15 6.13 8.62
CA ALA A 83 9.51 5.64 7.28
C ALA A 83 9.32 4.12 7.15
N ALA A 84 9.84 3.33 8.09
CA ALA A 84 9.67 1.88 8.09
C ALA A 84 8.19 1.45 8.16
N SER A 85 7.37 2.17 8.93
CA SER A 85 5.93 1.90 9.01
C SER A 85 5.21 2.21 7.70
N THR A 86 5.59 3.30 7.01
CA THR A 86 5.02 3.66 5.71
C THR A 86 5.42 2.66 4.62
N GLU A 87 6.68 2.22 4.61
CA GLU A 87 7.16 1.20 3.68
C GLU A 87 6.46 -0.15 3.91
N ALA A 88 6.34 -0.57 5.18
CA ALA A 88 5.63 -1.81 5.53
C ALA A 88 4.15 -1.75 5.13
N ALA A 89 3.49 -0.61 5.35
CA ALA A 89 2.11 -0.40 4.92
C ALA A 89 1.99 -0.48 3.38
N GLN A 90 2.91 0.16 2.65
CA GLN A 90 2.93 0.08 1.18
C GLN A 90 3.13 -1.35 0.68
N GLN A 91 4.11 -2.07 1.22
CA GLN A 91 4.36 -3.48 0.88
C GLN A 91 3.13 -4.35 1.15
N GLN A 92 2.44 -4.12 2.27
CA GLN A 92 1.22 -4.85 2.58
C GLN A 92 0.11 -4.55 1.57
N LEU A 93 -0.07 -3.29 1.17
CA LEU A 93 -1.03 -2.92 0.13
C LEU A 93 -0.69 -3.57 -1.22
N ASP A 94 0.58 -3.59 -1.60
CA ASP A 94 1.04 -4.20 -2.85
C ASP A 94 0.80 -5.72 -2.86
N LEU A 95 1.08 -6.40 -1.74
CA LEU A 95 0.79 -7.82 -1.58
C LEU A 95 -0.71 -8.13 -1.66
N MET A 96 -1.55 -7.28 -1.05
CA MET A 96 -3.01 -7.45 -1.10
C MET A 96 -3.55 -7.20 -2.52
N ALA A 97 -3.00 -6.23 -3.24
CA ALA A 97 -3.34 -5.95 -4.63
C ALA A 97 -2.99 -7.13 -5.54
N GLU A 98 -1.80 -7.72 -5.34
CA GLU A 98 -1.37 -8.89 -6.12
C GLU A 98 -2.21 -10.13 -5.82
N GLN A 99 -2.52 -10.41 -4.55
CA GLN A 99 -3.43 -11.50 -4.19
C GLN A 99 -4.83 -11.32 -4.78
N THR A 100 -5.32 -10.08 -4.81
CA THR A 100 -6.62 -9.77 -5.42
C THR A 100 -6.58 -10.05 -6.91
N ARG A 101 -5.54 -9.59 -7.62
CA ARG A 101 -5.35 -9.86 -9.05
C ARG A 101 -5.36 -11.35 -9.36
N GLN A 102 -4.58 -12.14 -8.62
CA GLN A 102 -4.49 -13.59 -8.82
C GLN A 102 -5.84 -14.29 -8.59
N ARG A 103 -6.59 -13.90 -7.55
CA ARG A 103 -7.93 -14.46 -7.29
C ARG A 103 -8.93 -14.08 -8.38
N THR A 104 -8.91 -12.82 -8.82
CA THR A 104 -9.76 -12.34 -9.91
C THR A 104 -9.46 -13.07 -11.21
N GLU A 105 -8.19 -13.24 -11.54
CA GLU A 105 -7.75 -14.00 -12.73
C GLU A 105 -8.20 -15.46 -12.65
N GLN A 106 -7.98 -16.14 -11.52
CA GLN A 106 -8.42 -17.52 -11.34
C GLN A 106 -9.95 -17.67 -11.45
N ALA A 107 -10.70 -16.74 -10.85
CA ALA A 107 -12.15 -16.72 -10.95
C ALA A 107 -12.61 -16.49 -12.40
N MET A 108 -11.96 -15.58 -13.12
CA MET A 108 -12.20 -15.30 -14.54
C MET A 108 -11.98 -16.57 -15.37
N LEU A 109 -10.83 -17.23 -15.24
CA LEU A 109 -10.49 -18.45 -15.98
C LEU A 109 -11.42 -19.63 -15.68
N ALA A 110 -11.97 -19.71 -14.46
CA ALA A 110 -12.96 -20.72 -14.08
C ALA A 110 -14.38 -20.40 -14.57
N THR A 111 -14.73 -19.12 -14.70
CA THR A 111 -16.09 -18.68 -15.03
C THR A 111 -16.38 -18.73 -16.53
N TYR A 112 -15.41 -18.44 -17.39
CA TYR A 112 -15.64 -18.35 -18.84
C TYR A 112 -15.48 -19.71 -19.54
N GLY A 113 -16.51 -20.10 -20.28
CA GLY A 113 -16.60 -21.39 -20.97
C GLY A 113 -15.75 -21.48 -22.24
N SER A 114 -15.43 -20.34 -22.86
CA SER A 114 -14.60 -20.25 -24.07
C SER A 114 -13.62 -19.07 -24.03
N GLU A 115 -12.59 -19.12 -24.88
CA GLU A 115 -11.66 -17.99 -25.08
C GLU A 115 -12.39 -16.78 -25.67
N ASP A 116 -13.40 -16.99 -26.52
CA ASP A 116 -14.17 -15.91 -27.16
C ASP A 116 -15.02 -15.13 -26.16
N ASP A 117 -15.60 -15.81 -25.16
CA ASP A 117 -16.32 -15.14 -24.08
C ASP A 117 -15.38 -14.24 -23.26
N LEU A 118 -14.18 -14.73 -22.99
CA LEU A 118 -13.15 -13.97 -22.29
C LEU A 118 -12.68 -12.76 -23.10
N ARG A 119 -12.45 -12.93 -24.40
CA ARG A 119 -12.13 -11.83 -25.33
C ARG A 119 -13.20 -10.75 -25.36
N ARG A 120 -14.48 -11.14 -25.32
CA ARG A 120 -15.61 -10.20 -25.33
C ARG A 120 -15.62 -9.30 -24.09
N VAL A 121 -15.40 -9.87 -22.92
CA VAL A 121 -15.33 -9.11 -21.66
C VAL A 121 -14.17 -8.12 -21.67
N PHE A 122 -13.03 -8.53 -22.19
CA PHE A 122 -11.90 -7.61 -22.36
C PHE A 122 -12.18 -6.52 -23.40
N ALA A 123 -12.88 -6.83 -24.49
CA ALA A 123 -13.27 -5.84 -25.48
C ALA A 123 -14.20 -4.76 -24.89
N GLU A 124 -15.16 -5.15 -24.05
CA GLU A 124 -16.03 -4.20 -23.33
C GLU A 124 -15.20 -3.28 -22.42
N ARG A 125 -14.25 -3.83 -21.65
CA ARG A 125 -13.36 -3.03 -20.79
C ARG A 125 -12.45 -2.10 -21.60
N GLN A 126 -11.95 -2.57 -22.74
CA GLN A 126 -11.14 -1.77 -23.65
C GLN A 126 -11.95 -0.60 -24.21
N GLU A 127 -13.19 -0.84 -24.65
CA GLU A 127 -14.08 0.22 -25.17
C GLU A 127 -14.33 1.33 -24.14
N VAL A 128 -14.57 0.96 -22.88
CA VAL A 128 -14.75 1.94 -21.79
C VAL A 128 -13.51 2.80 -21.61
N LEU A 129 -12.33 2.18 -21.66
CA LEU A 129 -11.06 2.89 -21.50
C LEU A 129 -10.75 3.78 -22.70
N ASP A 130 -11.00 3.32 -23.92
CA ASP A 130 -10.80 4.08 -25.15
C ASP A 130 -11.73 5.32 -25.20
N ASN A 131 -12.99 5.16 -24.77
CA ASN A 131 -13.91 6.29 -24.62
C ASN A 131 -13.44 7.32 -23.58
N SER A 132 -12.86 6.84 -22.48
CA SER A 132 -12.29 7.70 -21.43
C SER A 132 -11.07 8.46 -21.93
N LEU A 133 -10.17 7.78 -22.64
CA LEU A 133 -8.98 8.38 -23.27
C LEU A 133 -9.38 9.44 -24.29
N LYS A 134 -10.30 9.11 -25.19
CA LYS A 134 -10.82 10.05 -26.20
C LYS A 134 -11.44 11.30 -25.56
N THR A 135 -12.18 11.13 -24.47
CA THR A 135 -12.74 12.25 -23.70
C THR A 135 -11.64 13.13 -23.10
N ALA A 136 -10.60 12.52 -22.51
CA ALA A 136 -9.46 13.25 -21.97
C ALA A 136 -8.70 14.02 -23.06
N GLU A 137 -8.50 13.43 -24.23
CA GLU A 137 -7.88 14.06 -25.39
C GLU A 137 -8.65 15.30 -25.87
N TYR A 138 -9.98 15.19 -26.00
CA TYR A 138 -10.81 16.35 -26.34
C TYR A 138 -10.71 17.47 -25.31
N ASN A 139 -10.69 17.13 -24.02
CA ASN A 139 -10.54 18.12 -22.95
C ASN A 139 -9.17 18.81 -23.02
N VAL A 140 -8.09 18.06 -23.26
CA VAL A 140 -6.74 18.62 -23.43
C VAL A 140 -6.69 19.54 -24.64
N ALA A 141 -7.24 19.13 -25.78
CA ALA A 141 -7.29 19.94 -27.00
C ALA A 141 -8.07 21.24 -26.78
N SER A 142 -9.25 21.17 -26.14
CA SER A 142 -10.08 22.32 -25.81
C SER A 142 -9.38 23.31 -24.88
N LEU A 143 -8.74 22.81 -23.81
CA LEU A 143 -7.99 23.65 -22.87
C LEU A 143 -6.77 24.29 -23.51
N ARG A 144 -6.05 23.57 -24.38
CA ARG A 144 -4.95 24.14 -25.17
C ARG A 144 -5.43 25.28 -26.04
N GLY A 145 -6.52 25.08 -26.79
CA GLY A 145 -7.12 26.13 -27.62
C GLY A 145 -7.50 27.36 -26.79
N SER A 146 -8.20 27.18 -25.68
CA SER A 146 -8.57 28.29 -24.78
C SER A 146 -7.35 29.02 -24.21
N LEU A 147 -6.29 28.29 -23.84
CA LEU A 147 -5.08 28.90 -23.29
C LEU A 147 -4.32 29.71 -24.36
N VAL A 148 -4.24 29.21 -25.60
CA VAL A 148 -3.64 29.92 -26.73
C VAL A 148 -4.39 31.24 -26.98
N THR A 149 -5.72 31.23 -26.99
CA THR A 149 -6.51 32.47 -27.16
C THR A 149 -6.25 33.49 -26.05
N LEU A 150 -6.15 33.06 -24.79
CA LEU A 150 -5.86 33.96 -23.68
C LEU A 150 -4.46 34.57 -23.75
N LEU A 151 -3.47 33.75 -24.14
CA LEU A 151 -2.09 34.18 -24.33
C LEU A 151 -1.95 35.14 -25.51
N ALA A 152 -2.62 34.87 -26.63
CA ALA A 152 -2.63 35.77 -27.79
C ALA A 152 -3.18 37.16 -27.41
N ALA A 153 -4.34 37.19 -26.75
CA ALA A 153 -4.93 38.45 -26.29
C ALA A 153 -4.06 39.20 -25.27
N ALA A 154 -3.24 38.48 -24.49
CA ALA A 154 -2.29 39.11 -23.56
C ALA A 154 -1.11 39.71 -24.34
N GLY A 155 -0.54 38.95 -25.28
CA GLY A 155 0.53 39.39 -26.15
C GLY A 155 0.16 40.62 -26.99
N ASP A 156 -1.03 40.63 -27.59
CA ASP A 156 -1.52 41.80 -28.35
C ASP A 156 -1.58 43.07 -27.49
N ARG A 157 -1.96 42.92 -26.22
CA ARG A 157 -2.02 44.04 -25.27
C ARG A 157 -0.64 44.55 -24.90
N GLU A 158 0.31 43.66 -24.66
CA GLU A 158 1.71 44.02 -24.39
C GLU A 158 2.35 44.70 -25.60
N LEU A 159 2.11 44.18 -26.80
CA LEU A 159 2.58 44.77 -28.06
C LEU A 159 1.98 46.16 -28.33
N ALA A 160 0.74 46.40 -27.88
CA ALA A 160 0.12 47.73 -27.88
C ALA A 160 0.65 48.67 -26.78
N GLY A 161 1.65 48.25 -26.00
CA GLY A 161 2.26 49.03 -24.92
C GLY A 161 1.49 49.02 -23.60
N GLY A 162 0.45 48.20 -23.48
CA GLY A 162 -0.37 48.07 -22.27
C GLY A 162 0.07 46.93 -21.36
N LYS A 163 -0.04 47.10 -20.04
CA LYS A 163 0.13 46.00 -19.07
C LYS A 163 -0.98 44.95 -19.23
N VAL A 164 -0.63 43.67 -19.16
CA VAL A 164 -1.60 42.57 -18.97
C VAL A 164 -2.36 42.78 -17.65
N ALA A 165 -3.69 42.72 -17.71
CA ALA A 165 -4.53 42.90 -16.54
C ALA A 165 -4.41 41.69 -15.60
N ASP A 166 -4.39 41.93 -14.28
CA ASP A 166 -4.19 40.86 -13.29
C ASP A 166 -5.25 39.74 -13.41
N LYS A 167 -6.50 40.09 -13.77
CA LYS A 167 -7.58 39.13 -14.05
C LYS A 167 -7.25 38.21 -15.24
N GLN A 168 -6.60 38.74 -16.27
CA GLN A 168 -6.19 37.96 -17.44
C GLN A 168 -5.02 37.04 -17.09
N THR A 169 -4.05 37.52 -16.33
CA THR A 169 -2.95 36.72 -15.78
C THR A 169 -3.48 35.54 -14.96
N GLU A 170 -4.45 35.78 -14.08
CA GLU A 170 -5.05 34.72 -13.27
C GLU A 170 -5.83 33.71 -14.12
N ALA A 171 -6.57 34.18 -15.14
CA ALA A 171 -7.27 33.28 -16.07
C ALA A 171 -6.29 32.37 -16.84
N ILE A 172 -5.16 32.92 -17.30
CA ILE A 172 -4.08 32.14 -17.95
C ILE A 172 -3.54 31.09 -16.99
N ARG A 173 -3.22 31.48 -15.75
CA ARG A 173 -2.70 30.57 -14.72
C ARG A 173 -3.66 29.43 -14.43
N GLN A 174 -4.94 29.73 -14.23
CA GLN A 174 -5.97 28.73 -13.96
C GLN A 174 -6.14 27.75 -15.13
N ARG A 175 -6.19 28.26 -16.37
CA ARG A 175 -6.28 27.42 -17.57
C ARG A 175 -5.06 26.53 -17.74
N HIS A 176 -3.88 27.05 -17.46
CA HIS A 176 -2.64 26.26 -17.50
C HIS A 176 -2.65 25.12 -16.48
N LEU A 177 -3.03 25.38 -15.22
CA LEU A 177 -3.13 24.35 -14.19
C LEU A 177 -4.17 23.28 -14.55
N GLN A 178 -5.30 23.70 -15.09
CA GLN A 178 -6.34 22.78 -15.56
C GLN A 178 -5.83 21.89 -16.70
N LEU A 179 -5.09 22.47 -17.66
CA LEU A 179 -4.47 21.74 -18.75
C LEU A 179 -3.47 20.70 -18.24
N GLN A 180 -2.58 21.06 -17.31
CA GLN A 180 -1.63 20.12 -16.72
C GLN A 180 -2.34 18.95 -16.02
N SER A 181 -3.44 19.23 -15.31
CA SER A 181 -4.25 18.20 -14.67
C SER A 181 -4.84 17.23 -15.69
N GLN A 182 -5.43 17.74 -16.78
CA GLN A 182 -6.01 16.90 -17.81
C GLN A 182 -4.96 16.11 -18.60
N GLN A 183 -3.75 16.65 -18.79
CA GLN A 183 -2.64 15.92 -19.40
C GLN A 183 -2.19 14.74 -18.53
N ARG A 184 -2.13 14.90 -17.20
CA ARG A 184 -1.84 13.79 -16.29
C ARG A 184 -2.92 12.72 -16.35
N LEU A 185 -4.20 13.12 -16.42
CA LEU A 185 -5.31 12.18 -16.58
C LEU A 185 -5.23 11.42 -17.91
N GLN A 186 -4.98 12.11 -19.03
CA GLN A 186 -4.77 11.49 -20.33
C GLN A 186 -3.62 10.47 -20.28
N ALA A 187 -2.47 10.85 -19.72
CA ALA A 187 -1.32 9.95 -19.58
C ALA A 187 -1.66 8.72 -18.73
N SER A 188 -2.47 8.87 -17.68
CA SER A 188 -2.91 7.74 -16.85
C SER A 188 -3.79 6.76 -17.62
N PHE A 189 -4.66 7.23 -18.52
CA PHE A 189 -5.46 6.35 -19.37
C PHE A 189 -4.62 5.65 -20.43
N GLN A 190 -3.62 6.33 -21.00
CA GLN A 190 -2.66 5.71 -21.91
C GLN A 190 -1.88 4.58 -21.24
N GLN A 191 -1.43 4.79 -19.99
CA GLN A 191 -0.77 3.75 -19.20
C GLN A 191 -1.72 2.58 -18.90
N GLN A 192 -2.97 2.86 -18.56
CA GLN A 192 -3.98 1.82 -18.34
C GLN A 192 -4.24 1.00 -19.61
N GLN A 193 -4.19 1.61 -20.79
CA GLN A 193 -4.43 0.92 -22.07
C GLN A 193 -3.30 -0.08 -22.37
N LEU A 194 -2.06 0.33 -22.14
CA LEU A 194 -0.89 -0.55 -22.27
C LEU A 194 -0.94 -1.71 -21.25
N ALA A 195 -1.31 -1.40 -20.01
CA ALA A 195 -1.46 -2.40 -18.95
C ALA A 195 -2.57 -3.42 -19.29
N LEU A 196 -3.72 -2.94 -19.78
CA LEU A 196 -4.84 -3.79 -20.20
C LEU A 196 -4.45 -4.69 -21.37
N THR A 197 -3.70 -4.18 -22.35
CA THR A 197 -3.20 -4.98 -23.48
C THR A 197 -2.36 -6.16 -22.99
N THR A 198 -1.43 -5.88 -22.07
CA THR A 198 -0.58 -6.92 -21.45
C THR A 198 -1.41 -7.90 -20.62
N GLU A 199 -2.41 -7.41 -19.87
CA GLU A 199 -3.33 -8.25 -19.09
C GLU A 199 -4.11 -9.21 -19.98
N ILE A 200 -4.63 -8.74 -21.12
CA ILE A 200 -5.37 -9.55 -22.10
C ILE A 200 -4.49 -10.68 -22.62
N GLU A 201 -3.28 -10.37 -23.08
CA GLU A 201 -2.35 -11.35 -23.65
C GLU A 201 -2.00 -12.45 -22.64
N ASN A 202 -1.63 -12.06 -21.41
CA ASN A 202 -1.28 -12.98 -20.34
C ASN A 202 -2.47 -13.87 -19.93
N THR A 203 -3.66 -13.28 -19.80
CA THR A 203 -4.85 -14.03 -19.37
C THR A 203 -5.28 -15.03 -20.43
N LEU A 204 -5.26 -14.64 -21.72
CA LEU A 204 -5.61 -15.56 -22.82
C LEU A 204 -4.58 -16.68 -22.97
N GLN A 205 -3.28 -16.40 -22.77
CA GLN A 205 -2.26 -17.45 -22.73
C GLN A 205 -2.55 -18.44 -21.59
N ARG A 206 -2.76 -17.95 -20.37
CA ARG A 206 -3.05 -18.82 -19.22
C ARG A 206 -4.34 -19.62 -19.41
N TYR A 207 -5.36 -19.02 -20.01
CA TYR A 207 -6.60 -19.73 -20.35
C TYR A 207 -6.34 -20.93 -21.25
N ARG A 208 -5.54 -20.75 -22.30
CA ARG A 208 -5.17 -21.82 -23.23
C ARG A 208 -4.39 -22.93 -22.52
N GLU A 209 -3.40 -22.57 -21.71
CA GLU A 209 -2.62 -23.50 -20.89
C GLU A 209 -3.51 -24.33 -19.96
N LEU A 210 -4.45 -23.69 -19.25
CA LEU A 210 -5.38 -24.37 -18.35
C LEU A 210 -6.37 -25.30 -19.05
N LYS A 211 -6.80 -24.95 -20.27
CA LYS A 211 -7.73 -25.76 -21.07
C LYS A 211 -7.02 -26.83 -21.90
N GLY A 212 -5.69 -26.90 -21.87
CA GLY A 212 -4.91 -27.79 -22.74
C GLY A 212 -5.04 -27.44 -24.22
N LEU A 213 -5.46 -26.20 -24.54
CA LEU A 213 -5.49 -25.67 -25.89
C LEU A 213 -4.05 -25.29 -26.24
N ALA A 214 -3.50 -25.87 -27.31
CA ALA A 214 -2.16 -25.52 -27.77
C ALA A 214 -2.05 -23.99 -28.01
N PRO A 215 -0.88 -23.37 -27.79
CA PRO A 215 -0.70 -21.95 -28.08
C PRO A 215 -1.06 -21.69 -29.55
N ALA A 216 -1.88 -20.67 -29.80
CA ALA A 216 -2.24 -20.28 -31.16
C ALA A 216 -0.94 -20.04 -31.96
N PRO A 217 -0.82 -20.57 -33.20
CA PRO A 217 0.35 -20.30 -34.02
C PRO A 217 0.48 -18.79 -34.15
N GLY A 218 1.63 -18.27 -33.72
CA GLY A 218 1.93 -16.84 -33.76
C GLY A 218 1.66 -16.31 -35.15
N ARG A 219 0.98 -15.15 -35.21
CA ARG A 219 0.83 -14.38 -36.44
C ARG A 219 2.24 -14.05 -36.93
N THR A 220 2.72 -14.79 -37.92
CA THR A 220 3.86 -14.38 -38.73
C THR A 220 3.43 -13.17 -39.53
N ASP A 221 4.23 -12.12 -39.45
CA ASP A 221 4.10 -10.83 -40.13
C ASP A 221 3.79 -10.95 -41.63
#